data_AF-A0A2V6PVT2-F1
#
_entry.id   AF-A0A2V6PVT2-F1
#
_cell.length_a   1.000
_cell.length_b   1.000
_cell.length_c   1.000
_cell.angle_alpha   90.00
_cell.angle_beta   90.00
_cell.angle_gamma   90.00
#
_symmetry.space_group_name_H-M   'P 1'
#
loop_
_entity.id
_entity.type
_entity.pdbx_description
1 polymer ?
#
loop_
_entity_poly.entity_id
_entity_poly.type
_entity_poly.pdbx_seq_one_letter_code
_entity_poly.pdbx_strand_id
1 'polypeptide(L)'
;MRILRRSAFVLLVLGLAGASAAQSTPPAEAVRRVERLVATIAQEAAMLCPLSDPGDQGALDRCRVALFKDSYFKRSLARIVLWGRPSPVAGARLKDTNLTQFGAEVLSGLYLPMFMFNGRYQVTYDTTEARYRARLEGVFRNNLIPGQYPYPFWHDAKKWSDYQRANGITLWIDPYTSKIVVGQFSRQEGADPRLNTASRVPPAFDGKWMWVDDKGEPQPKPTLFVGLFRADNPYLDQLQTTYKDLALAMRNGTCNTCHVPDNPDKMKRLVLLQTPAHAAAEISRVMAAVGSNRMPRDELGLEKELDAATKAVLLKYGAAFESTVKAAYAWERGD
;
A
#
# COMPACT_ATOMS: atom_id res chain seq x y z
N MET A 1 8.06 56.86 68.13
CA MET A 1 7.53 55.52 68.46
C MET A 1 6.52 55.11 67.40
N ARG A 2 6.91 54.27 66.44
CA ARG A 2 6.04 53.42 65.59
C ARG A 2 6.94 52.56 64.70
N ILE A 3 6.96 51.27 65.01
CA ILE A 3 7.67 50.19 64.32
C ILE A 3 6.74 49.68 63.22
N LEU A 4 7.23 49.55 61.98
CA LEU A 4 6.53 48.85 60.91
C LEU A 4 7.34 47.62 60.46
N ARG A 5 6.64 46.49 60.51
CA ARG A 5 7.05 45.11 60.24
C ARG A 5 7.64 44.93 58.84
N ARG A 6 8.76 44.21 58.74
CA ARG A 6 9.22 43.54 57.51
C ARG A 6 8.79 42.08 57.56
N SER A 7 7.95 41.67 56.62
CA SER A 7 7.56 40.27 56.40
C SER A 7 8.61 39.57 55.53
N ALA A 8 9.11 38.43 56.00
CA ALA A 8 10.02 37.56 55.26
C ALA A 8 9.24 36.69 54.27
N PHE A 9 9.64 36.71 53.00
CA PHE A 9 9.21 35.76 51.97
C PHE A 9 10.07 34.51 52.07
N VAL A 10 9.44 33.35 52.34
CA VAL A 10 10.06 32.04 52.20
C VAL A 10 9.81 31.57 50.77
N LEU A 11 10.88 31.47 49.97
CA LEU A 11 10.85 30.84 48.65
C LEU A 11 10.88 29.32 48.81
N LEU A 12 9.77 28.66 48.52
CA LEU A 12 9.69 27.20 48.36
C LEU A 12 10.03 26.85 46.91
N VAL A 13 11.23 26.33 46.66
CA VAL A 13 11.61 25.77 45.36
C VAL A 13 11.04 24.35 45.27
N LEU A 14 9.89 24.22 44.60
CA LEU A 14 9.34 22.91 44.20
C LEU A 14 10.10 22.42 42.96
N GLY A 15 11.00 21.47 43.17
CA GLY A 15 11.65 20.72 42.10
C GLY A 15 10.62 19.89 41.32
N LEU A 16 10.25 20.36 40.14
CA LEU A 16 9.60 19.53 39.12
C LEU A 16 10.64 18.55 38.58
N ALA A 17 10.68 17.36 39.17
CA ALA A 17 11.33 16.21 38.55
C ALA A 17 10.61 15.94 37.23
N GLY A 18 11.26 16.31 36.12
CA GLY A 18 10.81 15.95 34.77
C GLY A 18 10.73 14.44 34.66
N ALA A 19 9.52 13.90 34.58
CA ALA A 19 9.30 12.54 34.16
C ALA A 19 9.74 12.44 32.69
N SER A 20 10.99 12.03 32.47
CA SER A 20 11.42 11.46 31.20
C SER A 20 10.42 10.36 30.86
N ALA A 21 9.63 10.55 29.81
CA ALA A 21 8.80 9.51 29.24
C ALA A 21 9.75 8.39 28.79
N ALA A 22 9.97 7.41 29.66
CA ALA A 22 10.68 6.20 29.33
C ALA A 22 9.93 5.56 28.17
N GLN A 23 10.56 5.53 27.00
CA GLN A 23 10.05 4.79 25.84
C GLN A 23 9.95 3.33 26.28
N SER A 24 8.73 2.89 26.54
CA SER A 24 8.48 1.59 27.14
C SER A 24 8.87 0.50 26.15
N THR A 25 9.88 -0.29 26.49
CA THR A 25 10.14 -1.57 25.84
C THR A 25 8.83 -2.37 25.79
N PRO A 26 8.43 -2.93 24.63
CA PRO A 26 7.20 -3.69 24.54
C PRO A 26 7.16 -4.83 25.56
N PRO A 27 5.99 -5.13 26.16
CA PRO A 27 5.85 -6.28 27.04
C PRO A 27 6.30 -7.58 26.33
N ALA A 28 6.94 -8.49 27.05
CA ALA A 28 7.45 -9.75 26.48
C ALA A 28 6.37 -10.58 25.77
N GLU A 29 5.11 -10.48 26.21
CA GLU A 29 3.98 -11.13 25.52
C GLU A 29 3.69 -10.51 24.15
N ALA A 30 3.77 -9.19 24.01
CA ALA A 30 3.61 -8.51 22.72
C ALA A 30 4.71 -8.93 21.74
N VAL A 31 5.95 -9.07 22.23
CA VAL A 31 7.09 -9.57 21.43
C VAL A 31 6.78 -10.96 20.89
N ARG A 32 6.45 -11.93 21.76
CA ARG A 32 6.14 -13.31 21.35
C ARG A 32 4.97 -13.39 20.37
N ARG A 33 3.95 -12.54 20.56
CA ARG A 33 2.76 -12.48 19.69
C ARG A 33 3.17 -12.05 18.27
N VAL A 34 3.97 -10.99 18.16
CA VAL A 34 4.43 -10.48 16.86
C VAL A 34 5.42 -11.44 16.20
N GLU A 35 6.34 -12.04 16.95
CA GLU A 35 7.24 -13.07 16.42
C GLU A 35 6.47 -14.24 15.81
N ARG A 36 5.43 -14.74 16.48
CA ARG A 36 4.56 -15.81 15.95
C ARG A 36 3.80 -15.38 14.71
N LEU A 37 3.25 -14.16 14.72
CA LEU A 37 2.57 -13.59 13.55
C LEU A 37 3.52 -13.54 12.35
N VAL A 38 4.73 -13.01 12.53
CA VAL A 38 5.72 -12.90 11.45
C VAL A 38 6.20 -14.28 10.99
N ALA A 39 6.42 -15.22 11.90
CA ALA A 39 6.78 -16.59 11.55
C ALA A 39 5.72 -17.23 10.63
N THR A 40 4.45 -17.05 10.98
CA THR A 40 3.31 -17.57 10.21
C THR A 40 3.24 -16.90 8.83
N ILE A 41 3.40 -15.57 8.79
CA ILE A 41 3.44 -14.80 7.53
C ILE A 41 4.59 -15.25 6.63
N ALA A 42 5.80 -15.42 7.17
CA ALA A 42 6.97 -15.82 6.40
C ALA A 42 6.81 -17.22 5.81
N GLN A 43 6.30 -18.16 6.60
CA GLN A 43 6.01 -19.53 6.16
C GLN A 43 4.92 -19.55 5.09
N GLU A 44 3.81 -18.82 5.30
CA GLU A 44 2.74 -18.72 4.31
C GLU A 44 3.23 -18.08 3.02
N ALA A 45 3.98 -16.98 3.08
CA ALA A 45 4.53 -16.31 1.90
C ALA A 45 5.46 -17.24 1.11
N ALA A 46 6.31 -18.02 1.78
CA ALA A 46 7.18 -18.99 1.13
C ALA A 46 6.43 -20.18 0.53
N MET A 47 5.32 -20.59 1.15
CA MET A 47 4.47 -21.67 0.65
C MET A 47 3.64 -21.25 -0.56
N LEU A 48 3.01 -20.07 -0.49
CA LEU A 48 2.10 -19.58 -1.52
C LEU A 48 2.86 -18.96 -2.70
N CYS A 49 4.00 -18.33 -2.42
CA CYS A 49 4.81 -17.57 -3.38
C CYS A 49 6.29 -18.01 -3.29
N PRO A 50 6.61 -19.29 -3.50
CA PRO A 50 7.97 -19.80 -3.36
C PRO A 50 8.91 -19.19 -4.40
N LEU A 51 10.21 -19.26 -4.13
CA LEU A 51 11.24 -19.02 -5.15
C LEU A 51 11.00 -19.91 -6.37
N SER A 52 10.87 -19.29 -7.54
CA SER A 52 10.67 -19.93 -8.83
C SER A 52 11.41 -19.15 -9.93
N ASP A 53 11.26 -19.53 -11.20
CA ASP A 53 11.64 -18.65 -12.30
C ASP A 53 10.89 -17.29 -12.16
N PRO A 54 11.57 -16.13 -12.26
CA PRO A 54 10.95 -14.81 -12.15
C PRO A 54 9.88 -14.49 -13.20
N GLY A 55 9.81 -15.27 -14.29
CA GLY A 55 8.82 -15.20 -15.35
C GLY A 55 7.77 -16.31 -15.31
N ASP A 56 7.78 -17.18 -14.29
CA ASP A 56 6.78 -18.25 -14.15
C ASP A 56 5.38 -17.69 -13.88
N GLN A 57 4.58 -17.64 -14.94
CA GLN A 57 3.19 -17.16 -14.91
C GLN A 57 2.30 -18.05 -14.03
N GLY A 58 2.49 -19.37 -14.07
CA GLY A 58 1.69 -20.31 -13.30
C GLY A 58 1.95 -20.17 -11.80
N ALA A 59 3.20 -19.97 -11.41
CA ALA A 59 3.56 -19.67 -10.01
C ALA A 59 2.98 -18.32 -9.55
N LEU A 60 3.04 -17.29 -10.41
CA LEU A 60 2.42 -16.00 -10.11
C LEU A 60 0.91 -16.13 -9.88
N ASP A 61 0.19 -16.81 -10.77
CA ASP A 61 -1.27 -16.90 -10.69
C ASP A 61 -1.72 -17.67 -9.44
N ARG A 62 -1.05 -18.77 -9.09
CA ARG A 62 -1.32 -19.49 -7.82
C ARG A 62 -1.08 -18.61 -6.60
N CYS A 63 0.06 -17.92 -6.56
CA CYS A 63 0.43 -17.01 -5.48
C CYS A 63 -0.59 -15.88 -5.32
N ARG A 64 -0.98 -15.26 -6.44
CA ARG A 64 -1.97 -14.18 -6.50
C ARG A 64 -3.33 -14.61 -5.97
N VAL A 65 -3.88 -15.71 -6.47
CA VAL A 65 -5.18 -16.23 -6.02
C VAL A 65 -5.15 -16.58 -4.53
N ALA A 66 -4.07 -17.25 -4.08
CA ALA A 66 -3.96 -17.66 -2.69
C ALA A 66 -3.84 -16.46 -1.73
N LEU A 67 -3.00 -15.47 -2.05
CA LEU A 67 -2.86 -14.27 -1.23
C LEU A 67 -4.10 -13.38 -1.26
N PHE A 68 -4.80 -13.29 -2.40
CA PHE A 68 -5.96 -12.41 -2.57
C PHE A 68 -7.21 -12.90 -1.83
N LYS A 69 -7.42 -14.22 -1.66
CA LYS A 69 -8.59 -14.80 -1.00
C LYS A 69 -8.58 -14.55 0.52
N ASP A 70 -8.42 -15.59 1.32
CA ASP A 70 -8.42 -15.51 2.79
C ASP A 70 -7.07 -16.02 3.34
N SER A 71 -5.98 -15.40 2.86
CA SER A 71 -4.64 -15.66 3.40
C SER A 71 -4.46 -15.06 4.78
N TYR A 72 -3.64 -15.70 5.61
CA TYR A 72 -3.23 -15.17 6.90
C TYR A 72 -2.50 -13.82 6.75
N PHE A 73 -1.69 -13.66 5.70
CA PHE A 73 -1.02 -12.42 5.35
C PHE A 73 -2.06 -11.31 5.16
N LYS A 74 -3.05 -11.50 4.28
CA LYS A 74 -4.08 -10.49 4.01
C LYS A 74 -4.85 -10.13 5.27
N ARG A 75 -5.26 -11.11 6.09
CA ARG A 75 -5.93 -10.85 7.38
C ARG A 75 -5.04 -10.08 8.36
N SER A 76 -3.72 -10.20 8.26
CA SER A 76 -2.75 -9.50 9.11
C SER A 76 -2.49 -8.05 8.68
N LEU A 77 -2.93 -7.65 7.49
CA LEU A 77 -2.85 -6.27 7.03
C LEU A 77 -3.86 -5.38 7.77
N ALA A 78 -3.47 -4.13 8.05
CA ALA A 78 -4.42 -3.10 8.40
C ALA A 78 -5.35 -2.82 7.22
N ARG A 79 -6.51 -2.20 7.49
CA ARG A 79 -7.45 -1.79 6.43
C ARG A 79 -6.79 -0.89 5.38
N ILE A 80 -5.89 -0.01 5.82
CA ILE A 80 -5.06 0.83 4.96
C ILE A 80 -3.61 0.50 5.27
N VAL A 81 -2.86 0.15 4.25
CA VAL A 81 -1.43 -0.16 4.35
C VAL A 81 -0.66 0.78 3.45
N LEU A 82 0.45 1.31 3.96
CA LEU A 82 1.36 2.11 3.16
C LEU A 82 2.34 1.18 2.43
N TRP A 83 2.61 1.43 1.16
CA TRP A 83 3.49 0.64 0.31
C TRP A 83 4.50 1.53 -0.42
N GLY A 84 5.74 1.07 -0.52
CA GLY A 84 6.73 1.74 -1.36
C GLY A 84 8.16 1.41 -1.00
N ARG A 85 9.06 2.37 -1.23
CA ARG A 85 10.48 2.26 -0.88
C ARG A 85 10.72 2.93 0.48
N PRO A 86 11.77 2.54 1.22
CA PRO A 86 12.32 3.38 2.27
C PRO A 86 12.70 4.76 1.71
N SER A 87 12.71 5.76 2.59
CA SER A 87 13.24 7.08 2.23
C SER A 87 14.72 6.95 1.84
N PRO A 88 15.19 7.62 0.77
CA PRO A 88 16.61 7.69 0.47
C PRO A 88 17.38 8.58 1.48
N VAL A 89 16.67 9.36 2.30
CA VAL A 89 17.26 10.19 3.35
C VAL A 89 17.53 9.32 4.57
N ALA A 90 18.80 9.21 4.97
CA ALA A 90 19.21 8.45 6.14
C ALA A 90 18.48 8.92 7.41
N GLY A 91 17.96 7.97 8.20
CA GLY A 91 17.24 8.26 9.43
C GLY A 91 15.85 8.89 9.27
N ALA A 92 15.35 9.08 8.03
CA ALA A 92 14.02 9.60 7.82
C ALA A 92 12.94 8.62 8.33
N ARG A 93 11.91 9.17 8.96
CA ARG A 93 10.81 8.40 9.53
C ARG A 93 9.78 7.97 8.50
N LEU A 94 9.00 6.94 8.82
CA LEU A 94 7.88 6.46 7.99
C LEU A 94 6.87 7.57 7.69
N LYS A 95 6.61 8.45 8.66
CA LYS A 95 5.71 9.61 8.50
C LYS A 95 6.20 10.61 7.44
N ASP A 96 7.51 10.65 7.20
CA ASP A 96 8.18 11.59 6.30
C ASP A 96 8.56 10.95 4.95
N THR A 97 8.23 9.67 4.76
CA THR A 97 8.47 8.92 3.51
C THR A 97 7.24 8.99 2.61
N ASN A 98 7.42 9.31 1.32
CA ASN A 98 6.32 9.26 0.35
C ASN A 98 5.97 7.80 0.02
N LEU A 99 4.77 7.38 0.40
CA LEU A 99 4.28 6.02 0.24
C LEU A 99 2.88 6.02 -0.39
N THR A 100 2.57 4.96 -1.12
CA THR A 100 1.24 4.74 -1.68
C THR A 100 0.35 4.08 -0.64
N GLN A 101 -0.90 4.49 -0.54
CA GLN A 101 -1.93 3.87 0.28
C GLN A 101 -2.64 2.80 -0.53
N PHE A 102 -2.80 1.63 0.06
CA PHE A 102 -3.59 0.55 -0.50
C PHE A 102 -4.57 -0.01 0.53
N GLY A 103 -5.71 -0.48 0.04
CA GLY A 103 -6.49 -1.49 0.74
C GLY A 103 -5.72 -2.82 0.83
N ALA A 104 -6.05 -3.62 1.84
CA ALA A 104 -5.37 -4.90 2.10
C ALA A 104 -5.36 -5.82 0.89
N GLU A 105 -6.50 -5.89 0.19
CA GLU A 105 -6.73 -6.68 -1.01
C GLU A 105 -5.86 -6.28 -2.21
N VAL A 106 -5.57 -4.99 -2.37
CA VAL A 106 -4.67 -4.50 -3.43
C VAL A 106 -3.24 -4.90 -3.11
N LEU A 107 -2.77 -4.66 -1.88
CA LEU A 107 -1.43 -5.06 -1.50
C LEU A 107 -1.24 -6.59 -1.63
N SER A 108 -2.18 -7.38 -1.12
CA SER A 108 -2.11 -8.84 -1.12
C SER A 108 -2.29 -9.47 -2.50
N GLY A 109 -3.17 -8.92 -3.35
CA GLY A 109 -3.45 -9.48 -4.67
C GLY A 109 -2.58 -8.94 -5.79
N LEU A 110 -2.08 -7.71 -5.70
CA LEU A 110 -1.38 -7.07 -6.81
C LEU A 110 0.12 -6.92 -6.58
N TYR A 111 0.55 -6.59 -5.36
CA TYR A 111 1.93 -6.18 -5.11
C TYR A 111 2.77 -7.27 -4.45
N LEU A 112 2.26 -7.93 -3.40
CA LEU A 112 2.97 -9.03 -2.76
C LEU A 112 3.24 -10.22 -3.71
N PRO A 113 2.33 -10.59 -4.64
CA PRO A 113 2.60 -11.68 -5.59
C PRO A 113 3.74 -11.41 -6.57
N MET A 114 4.16 -10.14 -6.69
CA MET A 114 5.35 -9.78 -7.45
C MET A 114 6.65 -10.19 -6.76
N PHE A 115 6.60 -10.68 -5.52
CA PHE A 115 7.75 -11.16 -4.78
C PHE A 115 7.66 -12.67 -4.57
N MET A 116 8.82 -13.31 -4.51
CA MET A 116 9.01 -14.73 -4.24
C MET A 116 9.82 -14.89 -2.97
N PHE A 117 9.38 -15.71 -2.03
CA PHE A 117 9.93 -15.76 -0.68
C PHE A 117 10.58 -17.10 -0.38
N ASN A 118 11.64 -17.06 0.45
CA ASN A 118 12.34 -18.26 0.93
C ASN A 118 11.96 -18.65 2.38
N GLY A 119 11.08 -17.86 3.02
CA GLY A 119 10.61 -18.08 4.39
C GLY A 119 11.56 -17.63 5.48
N ARG A 120 12.75 -17.10 5.15
CA ARG A 120 13.65 -16.50 6.14
C ARG A 120 13.14 -15.12 6.51
N TYR A 121 13.26 -14.80 7.80
CA TYR A 121 12.83 -13.52 8.32
C TYR A 121 13.64 -13.10 9.55
N GLN A 122 13.56 -11.81 9.86
CA GLN A 122 14.08 -11.21 11.09
C GLN A 122 13.02 -10.28 11.69
N VAL A 123 12.86 -10.30 13.01
CA VAL A 123 12.00 -9.36 13.75
C VAL A 123 12.86 -8.52 14.68
N THR A 124 12.66 -7.21 14.63
CA THR A 124 13.29 -6.25 15.55
C THR A 124 12.25 -5.25 16.00
N TYR A 125 12.36 -4.70 17.22
CA TYR A 125 11.56 -3.54 17.61
C TYR A 125 12.34 -2.26 17.30
N ASP A 126 11.71 -1.33 16.60
CA ASP A 126 12.25 -0.02 16.30
C ASP A 126 11.64 1.00 17.27
N THR A 127 12.46 1.52 18.18
CA THR A 127 12.02 2.48 19.20
C THR A 127 11.72 3.85 18.61
N THR A 128 12.31 4.21 17.47
CA THR A 128 12.08 5.51 16.81
C THR A 128 10.72 5.54 16.14
N GLU A 129 10.32 4.42 15.53
CA GLU A 129 9.00 4.25 14.93
C GLU A 129 7.95 3.71 15.91
N ALA A 130 8.37 3.32 17.12
CA ALA A 130 7.56 2.62 18.13
C ALA A 130 6.79 1.41 17.54
N ARG A 131 7.44 0.65 16.66
CA ARG A 131 6.84 -0.43 15.86
C ARG A 131 7.77 -1.61 15.74
N TYR A 132 7.21 -2.79 15.52
CA TYR A 132 8.02 -3.94 15.10
C TYR A 132 8.34 -3.83 13.63
N ARG A 133 9.59 -4.13 13.30
CA ARG A 133 10.13 -4.21 11.95
C ARG A 133 10.46 -5.66 11.65
N ALA A 134 9.65 -6.25 10.78
CA ALA A 134 9.83 -7.61 10.28
C ALA A 134 10.41 -7.58 8.86
N ARG A 135 11.59 -8.14 8.67
CA ARG A 135 12.22 -8.27 7.35
C ARG A 135 11.96 -9.68 6.83
N LEU A 136 11.29 -9.78 5.71
CA LEU A 136 11.05 -11.00 4.96
C LEU A 136 11.99 -11.03 3.76
N GLU A 137 12.70 -12.13 3.58
CA GLU A 137 13.55 -12.31 2.42
C GLU A 137 12.79 -12.80 1.19
N GLY A 138 13.12 -12.22 0.04
CA GLY A 138 12.51 -12.60 -1.21
C GLY A 138 12.94 -11.74 -2.39
N VAL A 139 12.72 -12.22 -3.61
CA VAL A 139 13.14 -11.53 -4.83
C VAL A 139 11.95 -11.11 -5.67
N PHE A 140 12.11 -10.04 -6.44
CA PHE A 140 11.06 -9.53 -7.33
C PHE A 140 10.98 -10.32 -8.64
N ARG A 141 9.77 -10.59 -9.11
CA ARG A 141 9.46 -11.22 -10.41
C ARG A 141 9.67 -10.21 -11.53
N ASN A 142 10.90 -10.05 -12.02
CA ASN A 142 11.24 -9.04 -13.04
C ASN A 142 11.20 -9.54 -14.49
N ASN A 143 10.77 -10.78 -14.72
CA ASN A 143 10.74 -11.42 -16.05
C ASN A 143 9.32 -11.81 -16.51
N LEU A 144 8.30 -11.16 -15.93
CA LEU A 144 6.91 -11.31 -16.37
C LEU A 144 6.64 -10.50 -17.63
N ILE A 145 5.64 -10.91 -18.40
CA ILE A 145 5.11 -10.08 -19.50
C ILE A 145 4.55 -8.76 -18.93
N PRO A 146 4.69 -7.63 -19.66
CA PRO A 146 4.31 -6.30 -19.15
C PRO A 146 2.91 -6.18 -18.55
N GLY A 147 1.92 -6.86 -19.14
CA GLY A 147 0.52 -6.83 -18.69
C GLY A 147 0.24 -7.48 -17.34
N GLN A 148 1.23 -8.16 -16.73
CA GLN A 148 1.09 -8.84 -15.44
C GLN A 148 1.49 -7.98 -14.24
N TYR A 149 2.17 -6.87 -14.48
CA TYR A 149 2.48 -5.90 -13.43
C TYR A 149 1.27 -5.01 -13.15
N PRO A 150 1.05 -4.56 -11.91
CA PRO A 150 -0.09 -3.70 -11.56
C PRO A 150 -0.14 -2.37 -12.33
N TYR A 151 1.02 -1.90 -12.80
CA TYR A 151 1.16 -0.79 -13.73
C TYR A 151 2.58 -0.85 -14.32
N PRO A 152 2.91 -0.04 -15.34
CA PRO A 152 4.27 0.11 -15.85
C PRO A 152 5.26 0.57 -14.79
N PHE A 153 5.84 -0.32 -13.98
CA PHE A 153 6.86 0.05 -12.97
C PHE A 153 8.06 0.76 -13.59
N TRP A 154 8.29 0.53 -14.89
CA TRP A 154 9.33 1.10 -15.73
C TRP A 154 9.06 2.51 -16.26
N HIS A 155 7.92 3.15 -15.93
CA HIS A 155 7.77 4.58 -16.19
C HIS A 155 8.86 5.44 -15.53
N ASP A 156 9.46 4.94 -14.45
CA ASP A 156 10.61 5.53 -13.78
C ASP A 156 11.75 4.49 -13.72
N ALA A 157 12.86 4.78 -14.39
CA ALA A 157 14.00 3.86 -14.47
C ALA A 157 14.55 3.50 -13.09
N LYS A 158 14.56 4.48 -12.16
CA LYS A 158 15.00 4.23 -10.78
C LYS A 158 14.06 3.27 -10.06
N LYS A 159 12.74 3.48 -10.13
CA LYS A 159 11.71 2.62 -9.54
C LYS A 159 11.83 1.19 -10.05
N TRP A 160 11.94 1.00 -11.37
CA TRP A 160 12.18 -0.32 -11.93
C TRP A 160 13.45 -0.97 -11.39
N SER A 161 14.56 -0.23 -11.41
CA SER A 161 15.84 -0.73 -10.90
C SER A 161 15.79 -1.06 -9.40
N ASP A 162 15.07 -0.28 -8.60
CA ASP A 162 14.89 -0.53 -7.17
C ASP A 162 14.07 -1.81 -6.91
N TYR A 163 13.00 -2.07 -7.69
CA TYR A 163 12.26 -3.33 -7.63
C TYR A 163 13.14 -4.52 -8.00
N GLN A 164 13.87 -4.43 -9.13
CA GLN A 164 14.75 -5.52 -9.58
C GLN A 164 15.86 -5.87 -8.58
N ARG A 165 16.37 -4.88 -7.84
CA ARG A 165 17.41 -5.08 -6.83
C ARG A 165 16.88 -5.46 -5.46
N ALA A 166 15.56 -5.44 -5.25
CA ALA A 166 14.98 -5.79 -3.97
C ALA A 166 15.19 -7.29 -3.69
N ASN A 167 15.72 -7.57 -2.52
CA ASN A 167 15.95 -8.93 -1.99
C ASN A 167 15.16 -9.16 -0.69
N GLY A 168 14.19 -8.29 -0.41
CA GLY A 168 13.19 -8.52 0.64
C GLY A 168 12.18 -7.41 0.80
N ILE A 169 11.20 -7.68 1.65
CA ILE A 169 10.18 -6.74 2.10
C ILE A 169 10.32 -6.52 3.60
N THR A 170 10.28 -5.26 4.03
CA THR A 170 10.15 -4.86 5.42
C THR A 170 8.69 -4.57 5.73
N LEU A 171 8.12 -5.26 6.69
CA LEU A 171 6.79 -5.01 7.25
C LEU A 171 6.92 -4.29 8.58
N TRP A 172 6.17 -3.19 8.73
CA TRP A 172 6.05 -2.47 9.98
C TRP A 172 4.73 -2.81 10.64
N ILE A 173 4.81 -3.36 11.85
CA ILE A 173 3.70 -3.95 12.57
C ILE A 173 3.41 -3.09 13.81
N ASP A 174 2.15 -2.69 13.92
CA ASP A 174 1.66 -1.97 15.08
C ASP A 174 1.65 -2.91 16.31
N PRO A 175 2.32 -2.52 17.42
CA PRO A 175 2.46 -3.39 18.58
C PRO A 175 1.13 -3.63 19.33
N TYR A 176 0.13 -2.76 19.17
CA TYR A 176 -1.14 -2.84 19.87
C TYR A 176 -2.17 -3.64 19.08
N THR A 177 -2.28 -3.39 17.78
CA THR A 177 -3.25 -4.08 16.92
C THR A 177 -2.70 -5.36 16.29
N SER A 178 -1.38 -5.56 16.34
CA SER A 178 -0.67 -6.63 15.62
C SER A 178 -0.97 -6.63 14.11
N LYS A 179 -1.29 -5.45 13.56
CA LYS A 179 -1.55 -5.28 12.12
C LYS A 179 -0.33 -4.72 11.42
N ILE A 180 -0.09 -5.19 10.20
CA ILE A 180 0.89 -4.60 9.30
C ILE A 180 0.32 -3.29 8.77
N VAL A 181 1.01 -2.18 9.04
CA VAL A 181 0.58 -0.83 8.65
C VAL A 181 1.43 -0.25 7.52
N VAL A 182 2.65 -0.74 7.32
CA VAL A 182 3.52 -0.35 6.21
C VAL A 182 4.25 -1.58 5.66
N GLY A 183 4.34 -1.71 4.34
CA GLY A 183 5.25 -2.59 3.63
C GLY A 183 6.24 -1.78 2.80
N GLN A 184 7.52 -2.12 2.86
CA GLN A 184 8.58 -1.48 2.08
C GLN A 184 9.44 -2.51 1.38
N PHE A 185 9.64 -2.38 0.07
CA PHE A 185 10.60 -3.21 -0.67
C PHE A 185 11.94 -2.49 -0.80
N SER A 186 13.02 -3.24 -0.61
CA SER A 186 14.38 -2.70 -0.68
C SER A 186 15.42 -3.79 -0.86
N ARG A 187 16.65 -3.39 -1.16
CA ARG A 187 17.82 -4.23 -0.91
C ARG A 187 18.12 -4.19 0.60
N GLN A 188 17.92 -5.30 1.27
CA GLN A 188 18.19 -5.55 2.68
C GLN A 188 19.63 -6.03 2.87
N GLU A 189 20.32 -5.42 3.82
CA GLU A 189 21.63 -5.86 4.28
C GLU A 189 21.52 -7.19 5.02
N GLY A 190 22.49 -8.08 4.83
CA GLY A 190 22.54 -9.40 5.49
C GLY A 190 21.60 -10.46 4.91
N ALA A 191 20.76 -10.12 3.92
CA ALA A 191 19.97 -11.10 3.19
C ALA A 191 20.86 -12.08 2.41
N ASP A 192 20.34 -13.28 2.12
CA ASP A 192 21.08 -14.30 1.35
C ASP A 192 21.55 -13.71 0.00
N PRO A 193 22.87 -13.72 -0.30
CA PRO A 193 23.40 -13.14 -1.53
C PRO A 193 22.88 -13.80 -2.81
N ARG A 194 22.34 -15.02 -2.71
CA ARG A 194 21.70 -15.75 -3.81
C ARG A 194 20.31 -15.21 -4.16
N LEU A 195 19.72 -14.36 -3.33
CA LEU A 195 18.46 -13.67 -3.61
C LEU A 195 18.69 -12.52 -4.58
N ASN A 196 18.85 -12.86 -5.84
CA ASN A 196 18.95 -11.92 -6.94
C ASN A 196 18.24 -12.44 -8.18
N THR A 197 17.81 -11.53 -9.04
CA THR A 197 17.34 -11.82 -10.39
C THR A 197 18.24 -11.10 -11.39
N ALA A 198 18.46 -11.72 -12.56
CA ALA A 198 19.21 -11.07 -13.63
C ALA A 198 18.51 -9.75 -14.04
N SER A 199 19.28 -8.67 -14.23
CA SER A 199 18.73 -7.39 -14.65
C SER A 199 18.02 -7.52 -16.00
N ARG A 200 16.85 -6.90 -16.12
CA ARG A 200 16.00 -6.88 -17.31
C ARG A 200 15.77 -5.43 -17.74
N VAL A 201 15.85 -5.22 -19.06
CA VAL A 201 15.44 -3.98 -19.70
C VAL A 201 13.94 -4.10 -19.98
N PRO A 202 13.10 -3.23 -19.39
CA PRO A 202 11.66 -3.23 -19.65
C PRO A 202 11.38 -2.57 -21.01
N PRO A 203 10.17 -2.73 -21.56
CA PRO A 203 9.77 -1.94 -22.72
C PRO A 203 9.78 -0.44 -22.41
N ALA A 204 9.77 0.40 -23.45
CA ALA A 204 9.57 1.83 -23.27
C ALA A 204 8.19 2.11 -22.66
N PHE A 205 8.11 3.14 -21.82
CA PHE A 205 6.83 3.64 -21.32
C PHE A 205 6.27 4.64 -22.34
N ASP A 206 5.07 4.38 -22.85
CA ASP A 206 4.40 5.20 -23.87
C ASP A 206 3.49 6.29 -23.28
N GLY A 207 3.58 6.52 -21.96
CA GLY A 207 2.72 7.46 -21.24
C GLY A 207 1.37 6.89 -20.81
N LYS A 208 1.06 5.62 -21.11
CA LYS A 208 -0.25 5.02 -20.78
C LYS A 208 -0.18 4.09 -19.58
N TRP A 209 -1.01 4.39 -18.59
CA TRP A 209 -1.17 3.54 -17.39
C TRP A 209 -2.01 2.29 -17.65
N MET A 210 -2.89 2.35 -18.65
CA MET A 210 -3.71 1.26 -19.16
C MET A 210 -3.64 1.27 -20.69
N TRP A 211 -3.61 0.09 -21.30
CA TRP A 211 -3.51 -0.06 -22.75
C TRP A 211 -4.32 -1.26 -23.23
N VAL A 212 -4.40 -1.42 -24.55
CA VAL A 212 -4.95 -2.60 -25.21
C VAL A 212 -3.79 -3.31 -25.89
N ASP A 213 -3.65 -4.62 -25.67
CA ASP A 213 -2.58 -5.40 -26.31
C ASP A 213 -2.94 -5.79 -27.76
N ASP A 214 -2.00 -6.45 -28.45
CA ASP A 214 -2.15 -6.85 -29.85
C ASP A 214 -3.31 -7.84 -30.09
N LYS A 215 -3.89 -8.42 -29.02
CA LYS A 215 -5.04 -9.31 -29.09
C LYS A 215 -6.37 -8.59 -28.84
N GLY A 216 -6.34 -7.27 -28.62
CA GLY A 216 -7.51 -6.49 -28.27
C GLY A 216 -7.87 -6.56 -26.79
N GLU A 217 -7.01 -7.14 -25.94
CA GLU A 217 -7.30 -7.32 -24.51
C GLU A 217 -6.85 -6.10 -23.70
N PRO A 218 -7.69 -5.59 -22.78
CA PRO A 218 -7.31 -4.50 -21.90
C PRO A 218 -6.26 -4.92 -20.87
N GLN A 219 -5.35 -3.98 -20.55
CA GLN A 219 -4.19 -4.18 -19.69
C GLN A 219 -4.02 -3.00 -18.72
N PRO A 220 -3.38 -3.21 -17.55
CA PRO A 220 -2.85 -4.48 -17.04
C PRO A 220 -3.93 -5.41 -16.49
N LYS A 221 -3.92 -6.68 -16.92
CA LYS A 221 -4.91 -7.72 -16.57
C LYS A 221 -5.26 -7.78 -15.08
N PRO A 222 -4.29 -7.89 -14.14
CA PRO A 222 -4.62 -8.04 -12.72
C PRO A 222 -5.42 -6.86 -12.16
N THR A 223 -5.23 -5.67 -12.71
CA THR A 223 -5.93 -4.47 -12.24
C THR A 223 -7.36 -4.34 -12.75
N LEU A 224 -7.75 -5.22 -13.67
CA LEU A 224 -9.12 -5.45 -14.13
C LEU A 224 -9.79 -6.60 -13.36
N PHE A 225 -9.23 -6.99 -12.22
CA PHE A 225 -9.63 -8.15 -11.40
C PHE A 225 -9.38 -9.53 -12.03
N VAL A 226 -8.77 -9.60 -13.22
CA VAL A 226 -8.41 -10.86 -13.87
C VAL A 226 -7.37 -11.60 -13.03
N GLY A 227 -7.71 -12.82 -12.60
CA GLY A 227 -6.87 -13.64 -11.72
C GLY A 227 -6.90 -13.23 -10.24
N LEU A 228 -7.73 -12.25 -9.86
CA LEU A 228 -8.04 -11.94 -8.46
C LEU A 228 -9.39 -12.54 -8.05
N PHE A 229 -10.44 -12.21 -8.80
CA PHE A 229 -11.77 -12.79 -8.66
C PHE A 229 -11.89 -14.09 -9.45
N ARG A 230 -12.87 -14.92 -9.07
CA ARG A 230 -13.20 -16.10 -9.87
C ARG A 230 -13.78 -15.65 -11.21
N ALA A 231 -13.46 -16.39 -12.27
CA ALA A 231 -13.87 -16.03 -13.63
C ALA A 231 -15.40 -16.07 -13.83
N ASP A 232 -16.13 -16.81 -13.00
CA ASP A 232 -17.59 -16.93 -12.98
C ASP A 232 -18.28 -15.89 -12.08
N ASN A 233 -17.53 -14.91 -11.55
CA ASN A 233 -18.13 -13.80 -10.80
C ASN A 233 -19.00 -12.94 -11.74
N PRO A 234 -20.33 -12.89 -11.53
CA PRO A 234 -21.25 -12.27 -12.47
C PRO A 234 -21.12 -10.74 -12.53
N TYR A 235 -20.35 -10.14 -11.62
CA TYR A 235 -20.17 -8.70 -11.52
C TYR A 235 -18.93 -8.18 -12.27
N LEU A 236 -18.09 -9.04 -12.86
CA LEU A 236 -16.84 -8.62 -13.51
C LEU A 236 -17.05 -7.62 -14.65
N ASP A 237 -18.02 -7.86 -15.53
CA ASP A 237 -18.32 -6.93 -16.62
C ASP A 237 -18.90 -5.62 -16.09
N GLN A 238 -19.77 -5.70 -15.08
CA GLN A 238 -20.35 -4.52 -14.45
C GLN A 238 -19.29 -3.67 -13.73
N LEU A 239 -18.27 -4.28 -13.11
CA LEU A 239 -17.15 -3.57 -12.50
C LEU A 239 -16.38 -2.75 -13.53
N GLN A 240 -16.14 -3.32 -14.71
CA GLN A 240 -15.44 -2.61 -15.78
C GLN A 240 -16.28 -1.45 -16.32
N THR A 241 -17.57 -1.67 -16.58
CA THR A 241 -18.48 -0.63 -17.06
C THR A 241 -18.62 0.51 -16.05
N THR A 242 -18.92 0.19 -14.79
CA THR A 242 -19.11 1.22 -13.75
C THR A 242 -17.81 1.96 -13.41
N TYR A 243 -16.66 1.28 -13.46
CA TYR A 243 -15.37 1.97 -13.37
C TYR A 243 -15.12 2.89 -14.55
N LYS A 244 -15.45 2.50 -15.79
CA LYS A 244 -15.27 3.35 -16.97
C LYS A 244 -16.08 4.64 -16.84
N ASP A 245 -17.33 4.55 -16.40
CA ASP A 245 -18.18 5.72 -16.16
C ASP A 245 -17.58 6.63 -15.06
N LEU A 246 -17.10 6.04 -13.96
CA LEU A 246 -16.39 6.77 -12.92
C LEU A 246 -15.09 7.40 -13.43
N ALA A 247 -14.31 6.70 -14.25
CA ALA A 247 -13.05 7.18 -14.80
C ALA A 247 -13.25 8.39 -15.72
N LEU A 248 -14.33 8.41 -16.49
CA LEU A 248 -14.72 9.59 -17.28
C LEU A 248 -15.08 10.78 -16.38
N ALA A 249 -15.81 10.55 -15.29
CA ALA A 249 -16.11 11.59 -14.31
C ALA A 249 -14.85 12.10 -13.59
N MET A 250 -13.94 11.20 -13.20
CA MET A 250 -12.65 11.53 -12.59
C MET A 250 -11.75 12.33 -13.53
N ARG A 251 -11.81 12.07 -14.85
CA ARG A 251 -11.10 12.87 -15.85
C ARG A 251 -11.62 14.30 -15.88
N ASN A 252 -12.94 14.49 -15.85
CA ASN A 252 -13.54 15.83 -15.82
C ASN A 252 -13.22 16.58 -14.51
N GLY A 253 -13.19 15.86 -13.38
CA GLY A 253 -12.76 16.38 -12.09
C GLY A 253 -11.24 16.36 -11.85
N THR A 254 -10.44 16.19 -12.91
CA THR A 254 -8.95 16.18 -12.90
C THR A 254 -8.28 15.27 -11.85
N CYS A 255 -8.99 14.24 -11.36
CA CYS A 255 -8.50 13.39 -10.27
C CYS A 255 -7.24 12.60 -10.69
N ASN A 256 -7.20 12.14 -11.94
CA ASN A 256 -6.08 11.37 -12.48
C ASN A 256 -4.85 12.23 -12.84
N THR A 257 -4.92 13.55 -12.68
CA THR A 257 -3.71 14.38 -12.73
C THR A 257 -2.83 14.08 -11.51
N CYS A 258 -3.44 13.78 -10.35
CA CYS A 258 -2.70 13.59 -9.10
C CYS A 258 -2.64 12.11 -8.69
N HIS A 259 -3.73 11.37 -8.91
CA HIS A 259 -3.92 10.00 -8.41
C HIS A 259 -3.37 8.91 -9.36
N VAL A 260 -2.12 9.10 -9.79
CA VAL A 260 -1.40 8.25 -10.75
C VAL A 260 -0.01 7.83 -10.24
N PRO A 261 0.60 6.75 -10.78
CA PRO A 261 1.81 6.15 -10.21
C PRO A 261 3.08 7.00 -10.19
N ASP A 262 3.19 8.02 -11.04
CA ASP A 262 4.30 8.97 -11.10
C ASP A 262 4.22 10.06 -10.03
N ASN A 263 3.05 10.26 -9.40
CA ASN A 263 2.82 11.17 -8.27
C ASN A 263 3.33 12.60 -8.55
N PRO A 264 2.81 13.29 -9.56
CA PRO A 264 3.31 14.61 -9.98
C PRO A 264 3.21 15.64 -8.84
N ASP A 265 2.18 15.53 -8.00
CA ASP A 265 1.94 16.39 -6.83
C ASP A 265 2.79 16.03 -5.61
N LYS A 266 3.66 15.01 -5.71
CA LYS A 266 4.56 14.56 -4.64
C LYS A 266 3.83 14.27 -3.33
N MET A 267 2.60 13.76 -3.42
CA MET A 267 1.78 13.43 -2.26
C MET A 267 2.55 12.48 -1.32
N LYS A 268 2.54 12.80 -0.03
CA LYS A 268 3.12 11.94 1.02
C LYS A 268 2.41 10.59 1.14
N ARG A 269 1.11 10.58 0.82
CA ARG A 269 0.20 9.44 0.94
C ARG A 269 -0.60 9.32 -0.36
N LEU A 270 0.06 8.81 -1.39
CA LEU A 270 -0.51 8.68 -2.73
C LEU A 270 -1.68 7.68 -2.71
N VAL A 271 -2.80 8.05 -3.30
CA VAL A 271 -3.89 7.11 -3.62
C VAL A 271 -3.89 6.94 -5.13
N LEU A 272 -3.97 5.70 -5.60
CA LEU A 272 -4.04 5.37 -7.02
C LEU A 272 -5.50 5.18 -7.43
N LEU A 273 -5.93 5.87 -8.49
CA LEU A 273 -7.30 5.77 -9.01
C LEU A 273 -7.33 5.41 -10.50
N GLN A 274 -6.17 5.25 -11.12
CA GLN A 274 -6.02 5.08 -12.57
C GLN A 274 -6.42 3.71 -13.11
N THR A 275 -6.67 2.71 -12.25
CA THR A 275 -7.18 1.40 -12.66
C THR A 275 -8.33 0.93 -11.75
N PRO A 276 -9.19 -0.01 -12.23
CA PRO A 276 -10.36 -0.47 -11.46
C PRO A 276 -10.02 -1.02 -10.08
N ALA A 277 -9.05 -1.94 -9.97
CA ALA A 277 -8.70 -2.55 -8.70
C ALA A 277 -8.15 -1.54 -7.67
N HIS A 278 -7.35 -0.55 -8.12
CA HIS A 278 -6.87 0.50 -7.22
C HIS A 278 -8.01 1.42 -6.77
N ALA A 279 -8.88 1.83 -7.68
CA ALA A 279 -10.04 2.65 -7.34
C ALA A 279 -11.02 1.92 -6.41
N ALA A 280 -11.27 0.63 -6.63
CA ALA A 280 -12.21 -0.17 -5.85
C ALA A 280 -11.82 -0.27 -4.37
N ALA A 281 -10.53 -0.46 -4.08
CA ALA A 281 -10.03 -0.49 -2.70
C ALA A 281 -10.29 0.82 -1.94
N GLU A 282 -10.40 1.92 -2.67
CA GLU A 282 -10.39 3.27 -2.13
C GLU A 282 -11.73 3.99 -2.27
N ILE A 283 -12.69 3.40 -2.99
CA ILE A 283 -13.89 4.08 -3.48
C ILE A 283 -14.71 4.69 -2.36
N SER A 284 -14.93 3.98 -1.24
CA SER A 284 -15.69 4.52 -0.11
C SER A 284 -15.03 5.77 0.49
N ARG A 285 -13.68 5.82 0.53
CA ARG A 285 -12.98 7.01 1.02
C ARG A 285 -13.01 8.15 0.01
N VAL A 286 -12.88 7.82 -1.28
CA VAL A 286 -12.99 8.81 -2.37
C VAL A 286 -14.37 9.46 -2.32
N MET A 287 -15.44 8.67 -2.18
CA MET A 287 -16.81 9.18 -2.08
C MET A 287 -17.03 10.03 -0.84
N ALA A 288 -16.48 9.65 0.32
CA ALA A 288 -16.52 10.48 1.53
C ALA A 288 -15.80 11.83 1.33
N ALA A 289 -14.62 11.83 0.69
CA ALA A 289 -13.84 13.03 0.41
C ALA A 289 -14.54 13.97 -0.58
N VAL A 290 -15.08 13.43 -1.68
CA VAL A 290 -15.86 14.19 -2.67
C VAL A 290 -17.13 14.75 -2.04
N GLY A 291 -17.85 13.95 -1.25
CA GLY A 291 -19.05 14.39 -0.54
C GLY A 291 -18.79 15.55 0.42
N SER A 292 -17.61 15.57 1.03
CA SER A 292 -17.19 16.56 2.03
C SER A 292 -16.35 17.72 1.49
N ASN A 293 -16.27 17.91 0.16
CA ASN A 293 -15.51 19.00 -0.49
C ASN A 293 -14.00 19.02 -0.17
N ARG A 294 -13.38 17.86 0.08
CA ARG A 294 -11.97 17.78 0.54
C ARG A 294 -10.92 17.60 -0.56
N MET A 295 -11.34 17.58 -1.82
CA MET A 295 -10.50 17.46 -3.03
C MET A 295 -11.30 18.02 -4.24
N PRO A 296 -10.64 18.54 -5.29
CA PRO A 296 -9.19 18.56 -5.56
C PRO A 296 -8.44 19.65 -4.79
N ARG A 297 -7.14 19.77 -5.02
CA ARG A 297 -6.32 20.89 -4.54
C ARG A 297 -6.05 21.89 -5.65
N ASP A 298 -5.88 23.16 -5.30
CA ASP A 298 -5.40 24.19 -6.21
C ASP A 298 -3.86 24.21 -6.32
N GLU A 299 -3.33 25.16 -7.10
CA GLU A 299 -1.88 25.32 -7.32
C GLU A 299 -1.09 25.66 -6.05
N LEU A 300 -1.77 26.18 -5.01
CA LEU A 300 -1.19 26.47 -3.70
C LEU A 300 -1.31 25.27 -2.74
N GLY A 301 -1.90 24.16 -3.21
CA GLY A 301 -2.12 22.94 -2.43
C GLY A 301 -3.30 23.02 -1.46
N LEU A 302 -4.15 24.05 -1.58
CA LEU A 302 -5.35 24.25 -0.76
C LEU A 302 -6.52 23.45 -1.34
N GLU A 303 -7.36 22.89 -0.46
CA GLU A 303 -8.58 22.18 -0.88
C GLU A 303 -9.49 23.17 -1.63
N LYS A 304 -9.83 22.83 -2.87
CA LYS A 304 -10.74 23.57 -3.74
C LYS A 304 -12.02 22.76 -3.88
N GLU A 305 -13.16 23.44 -3.80
CA GLU A 305 -14.43 22.79 -4.07
C GLU A 305 -14.55 22.40 -5.55
N LEU A 306 -15.07 21.19 -5.79
CA LEU A 306 -15.57 20.81 -7.10
C LEU A 306 -16.80 21.65 -7.43
N ASP A 307 -16.95 22.03 -8.69
CA ASP A 307 -18.22 22.59 -9.14
C ASP A 307 -19.35 21.57 -8.92
N ALA A 308 -20.56 22.09 -8.69
CA ALA A 308 -21.69 21.27 -8.28
C ALA A 308 -22.04 20.18 -9.31
N ALA A 309 -21.88 20.45 -10.62
CA ALA A 309 -22.17 19.49 -11.67
C ALA A 309 -21.17 18.34 -11.67
N THR A 310 -19.86 18.65 -11.63
CA THR A 310 -18.80 17.63 -11.55
C THR A 310 -18.94 16.79 -10.28
N LYS A 311 -19.20 17.43 -9.12
CA LYS A 311 -19.44 16.74 -7.85
C LYS A 311 -20.62 15.76 -7.94
N ALA A 312 -21.76 16.21 -8.48
CA ALA A 312 -22.95 15.37 -8.61
C ALA A 312 -22.69 14.14 -9.50
N VAL A 313 -21.97 14.33 -10.62
CA VAL A 313 -21.61 13.24 -11.54
C VAL A 313 -20.65 12.25 -10.89
N LEU A 314 -19.62 12.73 -10.18
CA LEU A 314 -18.67 11.89 -9.44
C LEU A 314 -19.38 11.04 -8.37
N LEU A 315 -20.27 11.65 -7.59
CA LEU A 315 -21.02 10.94 -6.55
C LEU A 315 -21.96 9.89 -7.16
N LYS A 316 -22.64 10.21 -8.27
CA LYS A 316 -23.52 9.27 -8.97
C LYS A 316 -22.76 8.03 -9.45
N TYR A 317 -21.69 8.22 -10.23
CA TYR A 317 -20.96 7.08 -10.80
C TYR A 317 -20.09 6.37 -9.76
N GLY A 318 -19.56 7.09 -8.78
CA GLY A 318 -18.81 6.50 -7.69
C GLY A 318 -19.68 5.65 -6.77
N ALA A 319 -20.94 6.03 -6.50
CA ALA A 319 -21.89 5.18 -5.78
C ALA A 319 -22.25 3.90 -6.57
N ALA A 320 -22.44 4.01 -7.89
CA ALA A 320 -22.69 2.85 -8.74
C ALA A 320 -21.51 1.87 -8.75
N PHE A 321 -20.28 2.39 -8.88
CA PHE A 321 -19.06 1.59 -8.80
C PHE A 321 -18.88 0.97 -7.41
N GLU A 322 -19.04 1.74 -6.34
CA GLU A 322 -18.96 1.23 -4.95
C GLU A 322 -19.97 0.11 -4.69
N SER A 323 -21.21 0.26 -5.14
CA SER A 323 -22.24 -0.77 -5.01
C SER A 323 -21.83 -2.05 -5.74
N THR A 324 -21.28 -1.92 -6.94
CA THR A 324 -20.85 -3.06 -7.76
C THR A 324 -19.64 -3.77 -7.14
N VAL A 325 -18.68 -3.00 -6.60
CA VAL A 325 -17.54 -3.51 -5.84
C VAL A 325 -18.02 -4.32 -4.64
N LYS A 326 -18.96 -3.79 -3.84
CA LYS A 326 -19.52 -4.51 -2.68
C LYS A 326 -20.19 -5.81 -3.10
N ALA A 327 -20.99 -5.81 -4.18
CA ALA A 327 -21.67 -6.99 -4.69
C ALA A 327 -20.69 -8.06 -5.19
N ALA A 328 -19.66 -7.66 -5.95
CA ALA A 328 -18.61 -8.56 -6.43
C ALA A 328 -17.87 -9.24 -5.28
N TYR A 329 -17.50 -8.48 -4.24
CA TYR A 329 -16.85 -9.03 -3.05
C TYR A 329 -17.78 -9.91 -2.20
N ALA A 330 -19.06 -9.59 -2.09
CA ALA A 330 -20.05 -10.42 -1.40
C ALA A 330 -20.18 -11.80 -2.06
N TRP A 331 -20.30 -11.81 -3.38
CA TRP A 331 -20.36 -13.05 -4.15
C TRP A 331 -19.08 -13.90 -4.02
N GLU A 332 -17.89 -13.28 -3.93
CA GLU A 332 -16.65 -14.02 -3.67
C GLU A 332 -16.59 -14.69 -2.30
N ARG A 333 -17.30 -14.13 -1.31
CA ARG A 333 -17.41 -14.73 0.03
C ARG A 333 -18.49 -15.80 0.11
N GLY A 334 -19.39 -15.86 -0.87
CA GLY A 334 -20.56 -16.74 -0.86
C GLY A 334 -21.72 -16.18 -0.02
N ASP A 335 -21.79 -14.85 0.14
CA ASP A 335 -22.86 -14.12 0.85
C ASP A 335 -24.13 -13.97 0.00
#